data_AF-A0A2A9ENL3-F1
#
_entry.id   AF-A0A2A9ENL3-F1
#
_cell.length_a   1.000
_cell.length_b   1.000
_cell.length_c   1.000
_cell.angle_alpha   90.00
_cell.angle_beta   90.00
_cell.angle_gamma   90.00
#
_symmetry.space_group_name_H-M   'P 1'
#
loop_
_entity.id
_entity.type
_entity.pdbx_description
1 polymer ?
#
loop_
_entity_poly.entity_id
_entity_poly.type
_entity_poly.pdbx_seq_one_letter_code
_entity_poly.pdbx_strand_id
1 'polypeptide(L)'
;MITAMLPASLAETGTVSTGETVMFWVLAPIMVLASLALLFSRRAVYAAMSVVLVMLCLAALYIAQEAPFLGVAQVVVYTGAIMMMFLFVLMLVGVDASDSLHETIKGQRWLGALAGVGLAVLLGAVVLRATGPRPTGLAGANADTNPVGVARLIFSDHVFAMELVGLLLIIAAVGAITLTHRERLGKKATQQEVLEAKMAAYGAGGARVGQLPAPGVYARSNAADLPALSATGEPINDSVPRVLRIRGQGRTIGDVSPETVEAVARARTGRKGRAMRRAAGSVGALAVEQTQMPSMRGEPAPQPRLPGSPGYEGPGNGTGASDAGAEGAPKEIESAEAEK
;
A
#
# COMPACT_ATOMS: atom_id res chain seq x y z
N MET A 1 9.66 -32.20 -43.26
CA MET A 1 9.16 -33.32 -42.43
C MET A 1 8.92 -32.85 -40.99
N ILE A 2 8.25 -31.70 -40.80
CA ILE A 2 7.93 -31.12 -39.48
C ILE A 2 6.57 -30.41 -39.63
N THR A 3 5.49 -31.18 -39.75
CA THR A 3 4.11 -30.65 -39.73
C THR A 3 3.13 -31.78 -39.41
N ALA A 4 3.07 -32.23 -38.15
CA ALA A 4 1.97 -33.06 -37.62
C ALA A 4 2.17 -33.31 -36.11
N MET A 5 2.04 -32.25 -35.30
CA MET A 5 1.70 -32.37 -33.88
C MET A 5 0.59 -31.36 -33.59
N LEU A 6 -0.58 -31.54 -34.20
CA LEU A 6 -1.82 -31.09 -33.57
C LEU A 6 -2.30 -32.24 -32.69
N PRO A 7 -2.31 -32.12 -31.36
CA PRO A 7 -2.91 -33.12 -30.53
C PRO A 7 -4.43 -32.96 -30.61
N ALA A 8 -5.06 -34.08 -30.95
CA ALA A 8 -6.33 -34.55 -30.41
C ALA A 8 -7.60 -33.79 -30.78
N SER A 9 -8.41 -34.45 -31.60
CA SER A 9 -9.86 -34.29 -31.56
C SER A 9 -10.45 -35.45 -30.75
N LEU A 10 -11.47 -35.16 -29.94
CA LEU A 10 -12.32 -36.17 -29.32
C LEU A 10 -13.02 -36.94 -30.45
N ALA A 11 -12.50 -38.12 -30.77
CA ALA A 11 -13.11 -38.98 -31.77
C ALA A 11 -14.55 -39.30 -31.36
N GLU A 12 -15.41 -39.37 -32.37
CA GLU A 12 -16.88 -39.55 -32.35
C GLU A 12 -17.40 -40.69 -31.44
N THR A 13 -16.49 -41.55 -30.95
CA THR A 13 -16.75 -42.77 -30.18
C THR A 13 -16.46 -42.66 -28.68
N GLY A 14 -16.19 -41.47 -28.15
CA GLY A 14 -15.93 -41.29 -26.71
C GLY A 14 -14.58 -41.88 -26.26
N THR A 15 -13.67 -42.10 -27.20
CA THR A 15 -12.31 -42.57 -26.93
C THR A 15 -11.39 -41.37 -26.73
N VAL A 16 -10.77 -41.29 -25.55
CA VAL A 16 -9.78 -40.25 -25.21
C VAL A 16 -8.50 -40.48 -26.01
N SER A 17 -7.96 -39.43 -26.62
CA SER A 17 -6.70 -39.52 -27.35
C SER A 17 -5.52 -39.73 -26.40
N THR A 18 -4.44 -40.37 -26.86
CA THR A 18 -3.19 -40.50 -26.09
C THR A 18 -2.64 -39.13 -25.68
N GLY A 19 -2.76 -38.12 -26.56
CA GLY A 19 -2.31 -36.75 -26.27
C GLY A 19 -3.09 -36.09 -25.13
N GLU A 20 -4.43 -36.20 -25.15
CA GLU A 20 -5.32 -35.73 -24.09
C GLU A 20 -5.03 -36.43 -22.77
N THR A 21 -4.83 -37.75 -22.82
CA THR A 21 -4.53 -38.57 -21.64
C THR A 21 -3.23 -38.12 -20.98
N VAL A 22 -2.16 -37.94 -21.77
CA VAL A 22 -0.87 -37.44 -21.27
C VAL A 22 -1.03 -36.04 -20.68
N MET A 23 -1.72 -35.14 -21.38
CA MET A 23 -1.93 -33.78 -20.89
C MET A 23 -2.70 -33.76 -19.57
N PHE A 24 -3.77 -34.56 -19.44
CA PHE A 24 -4.53 -34.69 -18.20
C PHE A 24 -3.65 -35.19 -17.05
N TRP A 25 -2.89 -36.28 -17.26
CA TRP A 25 -2.03 -36.86 -16.23
C TRP A 25 -0.84 -35.98 -15.84
N VAL A 26 -0.47 -35.00 -16.65
CA VAL A 26 0.52 -33.97 -16.29
C VAL A 26 -0.14 -32.79 -15.57
N LEU A 27 -1.25 -32.24 -16.10
CA LEU A 27 -1.88 -31.04 -15.54
C LEU A 27 -2.62 -31.30 -14.24
N ALA A 28 -3.31 -32.44 -14.10
CA ALA A 28 -4.07 -32.77 -12.90
C ALA A 28 -3.22 -32.78 -11.61
N PRO A 29 -2.06 -33.49 -11.53
CA PRO A 29 -1.23 -33.43 -10.33
C PRO A 29 -0.63 -32.04 -10.09
N ILE A 30 -0.28 -31.29 -11.14
CA ILE A 30 0.18 -29.90 -11.00
C ILE A 30 -0.91 -29.04 -10.35
N MET A 31 -2.17 -29.18 -10.78
CA MET A 31 -3.30 -28.47 -10.17
C MET A 31 -3.52 -28.85 -8.71
N VAL A 32 -3.43 -30.14 -8.37
CA VAL A 32 -3.57 -30.61 -6.98
C VAL A 32 -2.45 -30.05 -6.11
N LEU A 33 -1.21 -30.14 -6.56
CA LEU A 33 -0.05 -29.59 -5.84
C LEU A 33 -0.15 -28.08 -5.66
N ALA A 34 -0.58 -27.35 -6.70
CA ALA A 34 -0.80 -25.90 -6.62
C ALA A 34 -1.95 -25.55 -5.66
N SER A 35 -3.04 -26.32 -5.65
CA SER A 35 -4.15 -26.12 -4.71
C SER A 35 -3.77 -26.44 -3.27
N LEU A 36 -2.87 -27.41 -3.05
CA LEU A 36 -2.29 -27.67 -1.73
C LEU A 36 -1.33 -26.55 -1.32
N ALA A 37 -0.51 -26.04 -2.25
CA ALA A 37 0.38 -24.90 -2.01
C ALA A 37 -0.39 -23.64 -1.61
N LEU A 38 -1.57 -23.39 -2.20
CA LEU A 38 -2.50 -22.33 -1.78
C LEU A 38 -2.85 -22.44 -0.29
N LEU A 39 -3.21 -23.63 0.17
CA LEU A 39 -3.65 -23.87 1.54
C LEU A 39 -2.51 -23.75 2.56
N PHE A 40 -1.31 -24.21 2.20
CA PHE A 40 -0.16 -24.25 3.10
C PHE A 40 0.73 -23.00 3.02
N SER A 41 0.50 -22.12 2.04
CA SER A 41 1.33 -20.92 1.87
C SER A 41 1.10 -19.92 3.01
N ARG A 42 2.20 -19.56 3.69
CA ARG A 42 2.19 -18.54 4.76
C ARG A 42 2.16 -17.11 4.24
N ARG A 43 2.55 -16.87 2.99
CA ARG A 43 2.52 -15.54 2.38
C ARG A 43 1.41 -15.49 1.34
N ALA A 44 0.54 -14.48 1.42
CA ALA A 44 -0.60 -14.37 0.52
C ALA A 44 -0.19 -14.25 -0.96
N VAL A 45 0.97 -13.66 -1.25
CA VAL A 45 1.49 -13.54 -2.62
C VAL A 45 1.75 -14.92 -3.25
N TYR A 46 2.44 -15.82 -2.54
CA TYR A 46 2.67 -17.18 -3.04
C TYR A 46 1.37 -17.99 -3.11
N ALA A 47 0.45 -17.75 -2.18
CA ALA A 47 -0.88 -18.35 -2.22
C ALA A 47 -1.61 -17.93 -3.50
N ALA A 48 -1.65 -16.64 -3.82
CA ALA A 48 -2.30 -16.13 -5.02
C ALA A 48 -1.60 -16.60 -6.33
N MET A 49 -0.25 -16.68 -6.35
CA MET A 49 0.49 -17.28 -7.48
C MET A 49 0.13 -18.75 -7.71
N SER A 50 -0.11 -19.52 -6.65
CA SER A 50 -0.58 -20.89 -6.81
C SER A 50 -2.00 -20.97 -7.39
N VAL A 51 -2.89 -20.02 -7.08
CA VAL A 51 -4.22 -19.94 -7.72
C VAL A 51 -4.11 -19.62 -9.21
N VAL A 52 -3.22 -18.69 -9.60
CA VAL A 52 -2.95 -18.39 -11.03
C VAL A 52 -2.58 -19.68 -11.78
N LEU A 53 -1.68 -20.48 -11.21
CA LEU A 53 -1.26 -21.74 -11.82
C LEU A 53 -2.44 -22.71 -12.00
N VAL A 54 -3.30 -22.86 -10.99
CA VAL A 54 -4.53 -23.68 -11.08
C VAL A 54 -5.44 -23.19 -12.20
N MET A 55 -5.66 -21.87 -12.31
CA MET A 55 -6.54 -21.28 -13.33
C MET A 55 -5.99 -21.47 -14.75
N LEU A 56 -4.68 -21.38 -14.94
CA LEU A 56 -4.02 -21.65 -16.23
C LEU A 56 -4.11 -23.12 -16.63
N CYS A 57 -3.86 -24.05 -15.69
CA CYS A 57 -4.05 -25.47 -15.95
C CYS A 57 -5.51 -25.79 -16.26
N LEU A 58 -6.47 -25.18 -15.56
CA LEU A 58 -7.89 -25.35 -15.83
C LEU A 58 -8.27 -24.84 -17.24
N ALA A 59 -7.72 -23.69 -17.66
CA ALA A 59 -7.94 -23.17 -19.01
C ALA A 59 -7.43 -24.14 -20.09
N ALA A 60 -6.25 -24.73 -19.87
CA ALA A 60 -5.71 -25.75 -20.77
C ALA A 60 -6.59 -27.02 -20.81
N LEU A 61 -7.13 -27.45 -19.66
CA LEU A 61 -8.10 -28.56 -19.62
C LEU A 61 -9.42 -28.23 -20.32
N TYR A 62 -9.91 -26.99 -20.27
CA TYR A 62 -11.09 -26.58 -21.05
C TYR A 62 -10.85 -26.64 -22.55
N ILE A 63 -9.69 -26.20 -23.01
CA ILE A 63 -9.32 -26.32 -24.44
C ILE A 63 -9.24 -27.81 -24.83
N ALA A 64 -8.67 -28.65 -23.97
CA ALA A 64 -8.63 -30.10 -24.17
C ALA A 64 -10.00 -30.76 -24.32
N GLN A 65 -11.02 -30.21 -23.64
CA GLN A 65 -12.38 -30.72 -23.63
C GLN A 65 -13.26 -30.08 -24.73
N GLU A 66 -12.65 -29.57 -25.80
CA GLU A 66 -13.35 -28.92 -26.93
C GLU A 66 -14.20 -27.71 -26.49
N ALA A 67 -13.79 -27.01 -25.43
CA ALA A 67 -14.38 -25.78 -24.93
C ALA A 67 -13.40 -24.58 -25.05
N PRO A 68 -12.93 -24.24 -26.25
CA PRO A 68 -11.92 -23.19 -26.45
C PRO A 68 -12.41 -21.80 -26.02
N PHE A 69 -13.70 -21.47 -26.18
CA PHE A 69 -14.23 -20.19 -25.72
C PHE A 69 -14.09 -20.05 -24.20
N LEU A 70 -14.48 -21.09 -23.45
CA LEU A 70 -14.40 -21.09 -21.99
C LEU A 70 -12.95 -21.08 -21.52
N GLY A 71 -12.06 -21.80 -22.20
CA GLY A 71 -10.61 -21.76 -21.94
C GLY A 71 -10.02 -20.36 -22.09
N VAL A 72 -10.32 -19.66 -23.19
CA VAL A 72 -9.86 -18.28 -23.40
C VAL A 72 -10.48 -17.31 -22.38
N ALA A 73 -11.78 -17.43 -22.11
CA ALA A 73 -12.45 -16.64 -21.08
C ALA A 73 -11.83 -16.86 -19.69
N GLN A 74 -11.40 -18.08 -19.37
CA GLN A 74 -10.70 -18.40 -18.12
C GLN A 74 -9.37 -17.65 -17.98
N VAL A 75 -8.61 -17.54 -19.07
CA VAL A 75 -7.35 -16.78 -19.05
C VAL A 75 -7.62 -15.29 -18.97
N VAL A 76 -8.51 -14.75 -19.81
CA VAL A 76 -8.73 -13.30 -19.90
C VAL A 76 -9.44 -12.74 -18.66
N VAL A 77 -10.51 -13.39 -18.21
CA VAL A 77 -11.37 -12.86 -17.13
C VAL A 77 -10.86 -13.30 -15.77
N TYR A 78 -10.77 -14.61 -15.53
CA TYR A 78 -10.39 -15.11 -14.19
C TYR A 78 -8.91 -14.85 -13.88
N THR A 79 -8.02 -15.25 -14.78
CA THR A 79 -6.57 -15.09 -14.54
C THR A 79 -6.10 -13.67 -14.83
N GLY A 80 -6.65 -13.02 -15.86
CA GLY A 80 -6.30 -11.66 -16.24
C GLY A 80 -6.93 -10.62 -15.31
N ALA A 81 -8.24 -10.41 -15.38
CA ALA A 81 -8.87 -9.31 -14.65
C ALA A 81 -9.02 -9.57 -13.14
N ILE A 82 -9.66 -10.68 -12.77
CA ILE A 82 -10.05 -10.94 -11.37
C ILE A 82 -8.82 -11.19 -10.50
N MET A 83 -7.92 -12.08 -10.96
CA MET A 83 -6.73 -12.42 -10.18
C MET A 83 -5.75 -11.25 -10.07
N MET A 84 -5.58 -10.44 -11.11
CA MET A 84 -4.73 -9.23 -11.01
C MET A 84 -5.33 -8.20 -10.06
N MET A 85 -6.65 -8.00 -10.06
CA MET A 85 -7.32 -7.13 -9.09
C MET A 85 -7.11 -7.65 -7.65
N PHE A 86 -7.23 -8.97 -7.45
CA PHE A 86 -7.01 -9.59 -6.15
C PHE A 86 -5.56 -9.44 -5.68
N LEU A 87 -4.58 -9.71 -6.55
CA LEU A 87 -3.15 -9.54 -6.28
C LEU A 87 -2.80 -8.10 -5.91
N PHE A 88 -3.36 -7.13 -6.65
CA PHE A 88 -3.17 -5.72 -6.37
C PHE A 88 -3.70 -5.34 -4.98
N VAL A 89 -4.92 -5.76 -4.64
CA VAL A 89 -5.52 -5.52 -3.33
C VAL A 89 -4.72 -6.19 -2.21
N LEU A 90 -4.31 -7.45 -2.39
CA LEU A 90 -3.46 -8.15 -1.43
C LEU A 90 -2.15 -7.42 -1.16
N MET A 91 -1.52 -6.87 -2.20
CA MET A 91 -0.29 -6.09 -2.05
C MET A 91 -0.55 -4.74 -1.37
N LEU A 92 -1.64 -4.05 -1.71
CA LEU A 92 -1.99 -2.75 -1.12
C LEU A 92 -2.29 -2.85 0.38
N VAL A 93 -2.93 -3.93 0.82
CA VAL A 93 -3.26 -4.14 2.25
C VAL A 93 -2.02 -4.34 3.10
N GLY A 94 -0.88 -4.70 2.50
CA GLY A 94 0.37 -4.95 3.23
C GLY A 94 0.28 -6.25 4.02
N VAL A 95 0.81 -7.32 3.45
CA VAL A 95 0.82 -8.65 4.08
C VAL A 95 1.95 -8.76 5.09
N ASP A 96 1.73 -8.26 6.31
CA ASP A 96 2.55 -8.64 7.46
C ASP A 96 2.19 -10.07 7.87
N ALA A 97 3.04 -11.02 7.49
CA ALA A 97 2.90 -12.44 7.80
C ALA A 97 3.25 -12.75 9.28
N SER A 98 2.62 -12.02 10.21
CA SER A 98 2.89 -12.13 11.65
C SER A 98 1.65 -12.33 12.51
N ASP A 99 0.56 -12.87 11.96
CA ASP A 99 -0.43 -13.49 12.82
C ASP A 99 0.13 -14.81 13.35
N SER A 100 0.55 -14.79 14.62
CA SER A 100 0.91 -16.00 15.36
C SER A 100 -0.27 -16.96 15.26
N LEU A 101 0.00 -18.23 14.91
CA LEU A 101 -0.97 -19.33 14.91
C LEU A 101 -1.39 -19.69 16.35
N HIS A 102 -1.93 -18.72 17.08
CA HIS A 102 -2.46 -18.94 18.41
C HIS A 102 -3.90 -19.41 18.25
N GLU A 103 -4.07 -20.71 18.36
CA GLU A 103 -5.36 -21.38 18.26
C GLU A 103 -6.23 -20.96 19.45
N THR A 104 -7.13 -20.00 19.25
CA THR A 104 -8.09 -19.58 20.30
C THR A 104 -8.98 -20.74 20.76
N ILE A 105 -9.27 -21.69 19.85
CA ILE A 105 -10.08 -22.89 20.12
C ILE A 105 -9.25 -24.15 19.81
N LYS A 106 -8.80 -24.83 20.86
CA LYS A 106 -8.03 -26.08 20.73
C LYS A 106 -8.86 -27.13 19.98
N GLY A 107 -8.33 -27.66 18.89
CA GLY A 107 -8.94 -28.75 18.12
C GLY A 107 -9.66 -28.33 16.82
N GLN A 108 -9.83 -27.03 16.56
CA GLN A 108 -10.50 -26.54 15.34
C GLN A 108 -9.79 -27.01 14.06
N ARG A 109 -8.46 -26.95 13.98
CA ARG A 109 -7.72 -27.48 12.83
C ARG A 109 -7.90 -28.96 12.59
N TRP A 110 -7.95 -29.76 13.65
CA TRP A 110 -8.18 -31.21 13.52
C TRP A 110 -9.59 -31.50 13.01
N LEU A 111 -10.59 -30.79 13.54
CA LEU A 111 -11.97 -30.93 13.07
C LEU A 111 -12.12 -30.44 11.62
N GLY A 112 -11.47 -29.33 11.26
CA GLY A 112 -11.44 -28.82 9.89
C GLY A 112 -10.75 -29.77 8.91
N ALA A 113 -9.64 -30.38 9.31
CA ALA A 113 -8.97 -31.41 8.51
C ALA A 113 -9.84 -32.66 8.34
N LEU A 114 -10.47 -33.13 9.43
CA LEU A 114 -11.38 -34.28 9.38
C LEU A 114 -12.59 -34.01 8.47
N ALA A 115 -13.20 -32.83 8.58
CA ALA A 115 -14.30 -32.42 7.70
C ALA A 115 -13.87 -32.30 6.24
N GLY A 116 -12.68 -31.74 5.97
CA GLY A 116 -12.13 -31.63 4.62
C GLY A 116 -11.85 -33.00 3.99
N VAL A 117 -11.22 -33.92 4.74
CA VAL A 117 -11.00 -35.30 4.29
C VAL A 117 -12.31 -36.04 4.11
N GLY A 118 -13.25 -35.90 5.04
CA GLY A 118 -14.58 -36.49 4.96
C GLY A 118 -15.35 -36.04 3.71
N LEU A 119 -15.30 -34.74 3.40
CA LEU A 119 -15.89 -34.19 2.18
C LEU A 119 -15.20 -34.71 0.91
N ALA A 120 -13.87 -34.79 0.90
CA ALA A 120 -13.12 -35.33 -0.24
C ALA A 120 -13.47 -36.81 -0.51
N VAL A 121 -13.57 -37.63 0.54
CA VAL A 121 -13.99 -39.04 0.43
C VAL A 121 -15.43 -39.14 -0.07
N LEU A 122 -16.33 -38.32 0.46
CA LEU A 122 -17.73 -38.29 0.03
C LEU A 122 -17.86 -37.93 -1.46
N LEU A 123 -17.23 -36.85 -1.89
CA LEU A 123 -17.23 -36.43 -3.30
C LEU A 123 -16.57 -37.48 -4.20
N GLY A 124 -15.46 -38.08 -3.76
CA GLY A 124 -14.81 -39.18 -4.47
C GLY A 124 -15.74 -40.39 -4.63
N ALA A 125 -16.46 -40.78 -3.58
CA ALA A 125 -17.44 -41.87 -3.63
C ALA A 125 -18.61 -41.55 -4.56
N VAL A 126 -19.09 -40.30 -4.58
CA VAL A 126 -20.14 -39.84 -5.51
C VAL A 126 -19.65 -39.96 -6.94
N VAL A 127 -18.46 -39.46 -7.25
CA VAL A 127 -17.89 -39.53 -8.61
C VAL A 127 -17.66 -40.98 -9.05
N LEU A 128 -17.15 -41.85 -8.17
CA LEU A 128 -16.92 -43.27 -8.47
C LEU A 128 -18.20 -44.07 -8.68
N ARG A 129 -19.32 -43.66 -8.05
CA ARG A 129 -20.63 -44.31 -8.19
C ARG A 129 -21.52 -43.66 -9.24
N ALA A 130 -21.16 -42.47 -9.74
CA ALA A 130 -21.95 -41.75 -10.71
C ALA A 130 -21.98 -42.52 -12.05
N THR A 131 -23.14 -43.03 -12.42
CA THR A 131 -23.38 -43.57 -13.74
C THR A 131 -23.90 -42.46 -14.64
N GLY A 132 -23.00 -41.85 -15.42
CA GLY A 132 -23.37 -40.83 -16.39
C GLY A 132 -24.05 -41.40 -17.63
N PRO A 133 -24.79 -40.56 -18.39
CA PRO A 133 -25.28 -40.93 -19.72
C PRO A 133 -24.11 -41.29 -20.64
N ARG A 134 -24.39 -42.13 -21.66
CA ARG A 134 -23.36 -42.53 -22.63
C ARG A 134 -22.75 -41.28 -23.30
N PRO A 135 -21.43 -41.24 -23.56
CA PRO A 135 -20.82 -40.13 -24.27
C PRO A 135 -21.47 -39.95 -25.65
N THR A 136 -22.00 -38.75 -25.93
CA THR A 136 -22.69 -38.43 -27.19
C THR A 136 -21.82 -37.65 -28.18
N GLY A 137 -20.54 -37.47 -27.88
CA GLY A 137 -19.61 -36.65 -28.67
C GLY A 137 -19.91 -35.14 -28.61
N LEU A 138 -18.97 -34.33 -29.09
CA LEU A 138 -19.05 -32.85 -29.06
C LEU A 138 -19.19 -32.21 -30.46
N ALA A 139 -19.10 -33.01 -31.54
CA ALA A 139 -19.16 -32.52 -32.91
C ALA A 139 -20.49 -31.79 -33.23
N GLY A 140 -21.62 -32.34 -32.79
CA GLY A 140 -22.92 -31.70 -32.98
C GLY A 140 -23.06 -30.40 -32.19
N ALA A 141 -22.50 -30.34 -30.97
CA ALA A 141 -22.53 -29.14 -30.13
C ALA A 141 -21.64 -28.01 -30.69
N ASN A 142 -20.55 -28.36 -31.38
CA ASN A 142 -19.57 -27.43 -31.93
C ASN A 142 -19.70 -27.23 -33.46
N ALA A 143 -20.81 -27.64 -34.09
CA ALA A 143 -20.99 -27.60 -35.55
C ALA A 143 -20.84 -26.19 -36.16
N ASP A 144 -21.40 -25.17 -35.50
CA ASP A 144 -21.32 -23.75 -35.91
C ASP A 144 -20.11 -23.02 -35.32
N THR A 145 -19.14 -23.75 -34.73
CA THR A 145 -18.09 -23.33 -33.78
C THR A 145 -18.56 -23.17 -32.32
N ASN A 146 -17.66 -23.45 -31.38
CA ASN A 146 -17.92 -23.43 -29.95
C ASN A 146 -18.46 -22.07 -29.42
N PRO A 147 -17.88 -20.89 -29.77
CA PRO A 147 -18.39 -19.61 -29.29
C PRO A 147 -19.81 -19.30 -29.81
N VAL A 148 -20.11 -19.67 -31.06
CA VAL A 148 -21.44 -19.42 -31.66
C VAL A 148 -22.49 -20.30 -31.00
N GLY A 149 -22.18 -21.56 -30.72
CA GLY A 149 -23.07 -22.47 -29.98
C GLY A 149 -23.39 -21.93 -28.58
N VAL A 150 -22.37 -21.46 -27.85
CA VAL A 150 -22.54 -20.82 -26.53
C VAL A 150 -23.39 -19.54 -26.64
N ALA A 151 -23.12 -18.70 -27.64
CA ALA A 151 -23.88 -17.46 -27.85
C ALA A 151 -25.36 -17.75 -28.12
N ARG A 152 -25.70 -18.73 -28.98
CA ARG A 152 -27.09 -19.14 -29.20
C ARG A 152 -27.77 -19.51 -27.88
N LEU A 153 -27.13 -20.35 -27.06
CA LEU A 153 -27.69 -20.77 -25.77
C LEU A 153 -27.92 -19.61 -24.79
N ILE A 154 -26.99 -18.65 -24.75
CA ILE A 154 -27.07 -17.47 -23.88
C ILE A 154 -28.19 -16.53 -24.35
N PHE A 155 -28.30 -16.30 -25.66
CA PHE A 155 -29.26 -15.36 -26.25
C PHE A 155 -30.60 -15.97 -26.63
N SER A 156 -30.80 -17.29 -26.49
CA SER A 156 -32.11 -17.95 -26.65
C SER A 156 -32.66 -18.42 -25.32
N ASP A 157 -32.04 -19.45 -24.75
CA ASP A 157 -32.64 -20.21 -23.64
C ASP A 157 -32.33 -19.56 -22.30
N HIS A 158 -31.21 -18.83 -22.22
CA HIS A 158 -30.69 -18.23 -20.99
C HIS A 158 -30.72 -16.70 -20.99
N VAL A 159 -31.61 -16.08 -21.78
CA VAL A 159 -31.71 -14.60 -21.86
C VAL A 159 -31.97 -13.99 -20.48
N PHE A 160 -32.84 -14.59 -19.68
CA PHE A 160 -33.11 -14.12 -18.32
C PHE A 160 -31.89 -14.23 -17.41
N ALA A 161 -31.12 -15.32 -17.51
CA ALA A 161 -29.89 -15.47 -16.73
C ALA A 161 -28.84 -14.43 -17.14
N MET A 162 -28.71 -14.16 -18.44
CA MET A 162 -27.83 -13.13 -18.97
C MET A 162 -28.20 -11.73 -18.44
N GLU A 163 -29.49 -11.38 -18.47
CA GLU A 163 -29.98 -10.10 -17.95
C GLU A 163 -29.74 -9.96 -16.45
N LEU A 164 -30.01 -11.02 -15.67
CA LEU A 164 -29.75 -11.03 -14.23
C LEU A 164 -28.27 -10.88 -13.90
N VAL A 165 -27.37 -11.49 -14.68
CA VAL A 165 -25.93 -11.30 -14.54
C VAL A 165 -25.54 -9.86 -14.90
N GLY A 166 -26.14 -9.27 -15.94
CA GLY A 166 -25.95 -7.86 -16.28
C GLY A 166 -26.33 -6.92 -15.13
N LEU A 167 -27.51 -7.12 -14.54
CA LEU A 167 -27.97 -6.39 -13.36
C LEU A 167 -27.03 -6.60 -12.16
N LEU A 168 -26.57 -7.84 -11.93
CA LEU A 168 -25.61 -8.16 -10.87
C LEU A 168 -24.30 -7.38 -11.05
N LEU A 169 -23.78 -7.25 -12.27
CA LEU A 169 -22.56 -6.48 -12.55
C LEU A 169 -22.75 -4.98 -12.28
N ILE A 170 -23.90 -4.42 -12.63
CA ILE A 170 -24.24 -3.02 -12.33
C ILE A 170 -24.31 -2.81 -10.81
N ILE A 171 -25.01 -3.70 -10.09
CA ILE A 171 -25.12 -3.63 -8.63
C ILE A 171 -23.74 -3.77 -7.97
N ALA A 172 -22.89 -4.67 -8.46
CA ALA A 172 -21.52 -4.83 -7.95
C ALA A 172 -20.68 -3.57 -8.17
N ALA A 173 -20.77 -2.94 -9.35
CA ALA A 173 -20.04 -1.71 -9.65
C ALA A 173 -20.51 -0.53 -8.76
N VAL A 174 -21.82 -0.33 -8.63
CA VAL A 174 -22.41 0.68 -7.73
C VAL A 174 -22.04 0.40 -6.28
N GLY A 175 -22.09 -0.86 -5.85
CA GLY A 175 -21.70 -1.30 -4.51
C GLY A 175 -20.23 -1.01 -4.22
N ALA A 176 -19.33 -1.29 -5.17
CA ALA A 176 -17.91 -1.00 -5.02
C ALA A 176 -17.63 0.51 -4.92
N ILE A 177 -18.28 1.34 -5.76
CA ILE A 177 -18.11 2.79 -5.74
C ILE A 177 -18.64 3.37 -4.42
N THR A 178 -19.82 2.95 -3.97
CA THR A 178 -20.41 3.44 -2.72
C THR A 178 -19.59 3.03 -1.50
N LEU A 179 -19.03 1.82 -1.47
CA LEU A 179 -18.19 1.34 -0.37
C LEU A 179 -16.82 2.03 -0.32
N THR A 180 -16.27 2.39 -1.48
CA THR A 180 -14.95 3.06 -1.57
C THR A 180 -15.05 4.58 -1.46
N HIS A 181 -16.25 5.15 -1.60
CA HIS A 181 -16.49 6.58 -1.44
C HIS A 181 -16.24 7.01 0.01
N ARG A 182 -15.09 7.64 0.24
CA ARG A 182 -14.72 8.18 1.55
C ARG A 182 -15.23 9.61 1.69
N GLU A 183 -16.35 9.77 2.36
CA GLU A 183 -16.87 11.08 2.71
C GLU A 183 -15.95 11.75 3.75
N ARG A 184 -15.53 12.98 3.45
CA ARG A 184 -14.73 13.78 4.39
C ARG A 184 -15.67 14.44 5.38
N LEU A 185 -15.88 13.81 6.54
CA LEU A 185 -16.77 14.29 7.61
C LEU A 185 -16.32 15.60 8.29
N GLY A 186 -15.16 16.15 7.94
CA GLY A 186 -14.64 17.39 8.51
C GLY A 186 -14.29 18.41 7.44
N LYS A 187 -14.59 19.70 7.72
CA LYS A 187 -14.08 20.82 6.94
C LYS A 187 -12.55 20.73 6.91
N LYS A 188 -11.97 20.85 5.71
CA LYS A 188 -10.51 20.93 5.57
C LYS A 188 -10.07 22.21 6.30
N ALA A 189 -9.30 22.06 7.37
CA ALA A 189 -8.82 23.21 8.13
C ALA A 189 -8.07 24.15 7.19
N THR A 190 -8.49 25.41 7.14
CA THR A 190 -7.80 26.41 6.31
C THR A 190 -6.44 26.74 6.92
N GLN A 191 -5.52 27.30 6.13
CA GLN A 191 -4.21 27.71 6.66
C GLN A 191 -4.34 28.73 7.79
N GLN A 192 -5.36 29.61 7.72
CA GLN A 192 -5.68 30.57 8.78
C GLN A 192 -6.16 29.88 10.06
N GLU A 193 -7.12 28.95 9.97
CA GLU A 193 -7.61 28.19 11.14
C GLU A 193 -6.47 27.41 11.83
N VAL A 194 -5.56 26.82 11.04
CA VAL A 194 -4.38 26.13 11.57
C VAL A 194 -3.41 27.10 12.26
N LEU A 195 -3.19 28.28 11.70
CA LEU A 195 -2.32 29.31 12.27
C LEU A 195 -2.91 29.84 13.58
N GLU A 196 -4.19 30.19 13.60
CA GLU A 196 -4.90 30.68 14.79
C GLU A 196 -4.86 29.65 15.91
N ALA A 197 -5.15 28.37 15.60
CA ALA A 197 -5.08 27.29 16.58
C ALA A 197 -3.65 27.13 17.15
N LYS A 198 -2.61 27.28 16.32
CA LYS A 198 -1.21 27.26 16.78
C LYS A 198 -0.87 28.44 17.67
N MET A 199 -1.30 29.65 17.31
CA MET A 199 -1.06 30.86 18.10
C MET A 199 -1.79 30.80 19.45
N ALA A 200 -3.03 30.29 19.46
CA ALA A 200 -3.79 30.05 20.68
C ALA A 200 -3.10 29.00 21.58
N ALA A 201 -2.61 27.89 21.01
CA ALA A 201 -1.88 26.87 21.75
C ALA A 201 -0.54 27.39 22.32
N TYR A 202 0.15 28.26 21.58
CA TYR A 202 1.36 28.94 22.09
C TYR A 202 1.02 29.85 23.27
N GLY A 203 -0.06 30.63 23.17
CA GLY A 203 -0.53 31.52 24.23
C GLY A 203 -1.01 30.81 25.50
N ALA A 204 -1.63 29.63 25.36
CA ALA A 204 -2.20 28.89 26.48
C ALA A 204 -1.19 27.97 27.22
N GLY A 205 -0.09 27.57 26.58
CA GLY A 205 0.80 26.56 27.16
C GLY A 205 2.22 26.51 26.58
N GLY A 206 2.66 27.54 25.84
CA GLY A 206 4.01 27.60 25.27
C GLY A 206 4.25 26.62 24.12
N ALA A 207 3.21 26.07 23.50
CA ALA A 207 3.33 25.15 22.38
C ALA A 207 4.01 25.82 21.17
N ARG A 208 5.05 25.20 20.58
CA ARG A 208 5.82 25.83 19.50
C ARG A 208 4.96 26.21 18.29
N VAL A 209 5.16 27.43 17.80
CA VAL A 209 4.51 27.97 16.58
C VAL A 209 5.08 27.31 15.31
N GLY A 210 6.38 27.00 15.32
CA GLY A 210 7.12 26.45 14.18
C GLY A 210 6.76 25.00 13.83
N GLN A 211 7.36 24.50 12.76
CA GLN A 211 7.30 23.08 12.44
C GLN A 211 8.05 22.27 13.50
N LEU A 212 7.54 21.08 13.81
CA LEU A 212 8.25 20.14 14.66
C LEU A 212 9.52 19.68 13.94
N PRO A 213 10.66 19.56 14.63
CA PRO A 213 11.84 18.95 14.03
C PRO A 213 11.51 17.51 13.64
N ALA A 214 12.11 17.03 12.56
CA ALA A 214 11.99 15.62 12.19
C ALA A 214 12.50 14.73 13.34
N PRO A 215 11.96 13.51 13.51
CA PRO A 215 12.50 12.52 14.43
C PRO A 215 14.01 12.36 14.27
N GLY A 216 14.70 12.15 15.38
CA GLY A 216 16.15 11.93 15.36
C GLY A 216 17.03 13.15 15.06
N VAL A 217 16.47 14.34 14.83
CA VAL A 217 17.27 15.58 14.68
C VAL A 217 18.09 15.82 15.96
N TYR A 218 19.40 16.01 15.82
CA TYR A 218 20.41 16.03 16.90
C TYR A 218 20.56 14.75 17.73
N ALA A 219 19.80 13.69 17.43
CA ALA A 219 20.04 12.36 17.98
C ALA A 219 21.05 11.60 17.10
N ARG A 220 21.69 10.57 17.66
CA ARG A 220 22.62 9.71 16.90
C ARG A 220 21.95 8.71 15.96
N SER A 221 20.62 8.71 15.93
CA SER A 221 19.82 7.86 15.06
C SER A 221 18.68 8.68 14.46
N ASN A 222 18.43 8.48 13.17
CA ASN A 222 17.35 9.11 12.39
C ASN A 222 16.06 8.27 12.38
N ALA A 223 15.92 7.31 13.31
CA ALA A 223 14.75 6.44 13.35
C ALA A 223 13.48 7.24 13.68
N ALA A 224 12.36 6.91 13.01
CA ALA A 224 11.10 7.64 13.15
C ALA A 224 10.43 7.47 14.53
N ASP A 225 10.84 6.44 15.27
CA ASP A 225 10.36 6.09 16.61
C ASP A 225 11.21 6.71 17.73
N LEU A 226 12.23 7.51 17.39
CA LEU A 226 13.12 8.19 18.33
C LEU A 226 12.86 9.70 18.36
N PRO A 227 12.77 10.32 19.56
CA PRO A 227 12.58 11.75 19.66
C PRO A 227 13.86 12.51 19.24
N ALA A 228 13.65 13.64 18.56
CA ALA A 228 14.69 14.63 18.34
C ALA A 228 15.22 15.21 19.67
N LEU A 229 16.46 15.68 19.65
CA LEU A 229 17.08 16.39 20.76
C LEU A 229 17.04 17.91 20.52
N SER A 230 16.81 18.69 21.56
CA SER A 230 17.01 20.13 21.52
C SER A 230 18.50 20.46 21.49
N ALA A 231 18.86 21.71 21.17
CA ALA A 231 20.23 22.20 21.31
C ALA A 231 20.78 22.09 22.76
N THR A 232 19.89 21.95 23.76
CA THR A 232 20.26 21.74 25.17
C THR A 232 20.35 20.25 25.55
N GLY A 233 20.12 19.34 24.60
CA GLY A 233 20.15 17.89 24.82
C GLY A 233 18.88 17.32 25.46
N GLU A 234 17.76 18.05 25.41
CA GLU A 234 16.48 17.62 25.96
C GLU A 234 15.62 16.92 24.88
N PRO A 235 14.99 15.76 25.17
CA PRO A 235 14.16 15.06 24.20
C PRO A 235 12.88 15.85 23.87
N ILE A 236 12.61 16.00 22.58
CA ILE A 236 11.40 16.62 22.04
C ILE A 236 10.44 15.51 21.64
N ASN A 237 9.63 15.05 22.59
CA ASN A 237 8.72 13.91 22.37
C ASN A 237 7.67 14.15 21.28
N ASP A 238 7.31 15.41 21.02
CA ASP A 238 6.35 15.77 19.96
C ASP A 238 6.93 15.62 18.54
N SER A 239 8.24 15.44 18.39
CA SER A 239 8.85 15.12 17.08
C SER A 239 8.50 13.72 16.59
N VAL A 240 8.18 12.79 17.50
CA VAL A 240 7.77 11.43 17.17
C VAL A 240 6.33 11.45 16.66
N PRO A 241 6.01 10.78 15.54
CA PRO A 241 4.66 10.69 15.01
C PRO A 241 3.64 10.26 16.08
N ARG A 242 2.51 10.98 16.14
CA ARG A 242 1.43 10.74 17.12
C ARG A 242 1.00 9.28 17.16
N VAL A 243 0.95 8.61 16.00
CA VAL A 243 0.57 7.20 15.88
C VAL A 243 1.52 6.26 16.61
N LEU A 244 2.83 6.48 16.53
CA LEU A 244 3.83 5.65 17.23
C LEU A 244 3.77 5.89 18.74
N ARG A 245 3.54 7.15 19.15
CA ARG A 245 3.36 7.52 20.55
C ARG A 245 2.10 6.90 21.15
N ILE A 246 0.97 6.93 20.44
CA ILE A 246 -0.30 6.33 20.90
C ILE A 246 -0.19 4.80 20.98
N ARG A 247 0.53 4.17 20.03
CA ARG A 247 0.74 2.71 20.03
C ARG A 247 1.80 2.23 21.03
N GLY A 248 2.48 3.13 21.74
CA GLY A 248 3.57 2.77 22.65
C GLY A 248 4.81 2.21 21.94
N GLN A 249 4.95 2.47 20.64
CA GLN A 249 6.07 1.98 19.80
C GLN A 249 7.24 2.98 19.73
N GLY A 250 7.21 4.06 20.53
CA GLY A 250 8.32 5.02 20.61
C GLY A 250 9.44 4.50 21.51
N ARG A 251 10.68 4.55 21.03
CA ARG A 251 11.87 4.21 21.83
C ARG A 251 12.45 5.46 22.50
N THR A 252 13.03 5.28 23.68
CA THR A 252 13.76 6.36 24.35
C THR A 252 15.20 6.42 23.86
N ILE A 253 15.83 7.58 24.04
CA ILE A 253 17.23 7.78 23.63
C ILE A 253 18.17 6.82 24.37
N GLY A 254 17.82 6.43 25.61
CA GLY A 254 18.57 5.46 26.39
C GLY A 254 18.56 4.05 25.80
N ASP A 255 17.47 3.67 25.14
CA ASP A 255 17.32 2.33 24.55
C ASP A 255 18.19 2.14 23.31
N VAL A 256 18.48 3.23 22.58
CA VAL A 256 19.19 3.18 21.30
C VAL A 256 20.62 3.69 21.41
N SER A 257 20.88 4.65 22.31
CA SER A 257 22.21 5.24 22.45
C SER A 257 22.51 5.66 23.91
N PRO A 258 22.89 4.71 24.78
CA PRO A 258 23.23 4.98 26.18
C PRO A 258 24.32 6.06 26.32
N GLU A 259 25.30 6.00 25.43
CA GLU A 259 26.38 6.97 25.35
C GLU A 259 25.90 8.42 25.06
N THR A 260 24.75 8.61 24.37
CA THR A 260 24.21 9.97 24.10
C THR A 260 23.64 10.55 25.37
N VAL A 261 22.97 9.71 26.16
CA VAL A 261 22.47 10.08 27.49
C VAL A 261 23.64 10.45 28.40
N GLU A 262 24.74 9.68 28.37
CA GLU A 262 25.96 10.02 29.10
C GLU A 262 26.59 11.34 28.65
N ALA A 263 26.70 11.56 27.34
CA ALA A 263 27.26 12.80 26.79
C ALA A 263 26.44 14.03 27.21
N VAL A 264 25.10 13.93 27.14
CA VAL A 264 24.18 14.97 27.62
C VAL A 264 24.29 15.17 29.14
N ALA A 265 24.40 14.08 29.90
CA ALA A 265 24.57 14.12 31.36
C ALA A 265 25.89 14.81 31.76
N ARG A 266 27.01 14.47 31.11
CA ARG A 266 28.31 15.12 31.31
C ARG A 266 28.28 16.61 30.95
N ALA A 267 27.59 16.97 29.87
CA ALA A 267 27.39 18.37 29.50
C ALA A 267 26.57 19.15 30.54
N ARG A 268 25.58 18.51 31.19
CA ARG A 268 24.79 19.11 32.28
C ARG A 268 25.61 19.26 33.57
N THR A 269 26.38 18.27 33.96
CA THR A 269 27.21 18.31 35.18
C THR A 269 28.38 19.28 35.05
N GLY A 270 29.00 19.37 33.86
CA GLY A 270 30.07 20.33 33.58
C GLY A 270 29.64 21.80 33.60
N ARG A 271 28.35 22.09 33.39
CA ARG A 271 27.81 23.46 33.40
C ARG A 271 27.55 23.98 34.83
N LYS A 272 27.24 23.12 35.80
CA LYS A 272 27.08 23.51 37.22
C LYS A 272 28.39 23.90 37.90
N GLY A 273 29.55 23.45 37.40
CA GLY A 273 30.87 23.84 37.92
C GLY A 273 31.47 25.11 37.29
N ARG A 274 30.88 25.64 36.21
CA ARG A 274 31.46 26.76 35.44
C ARG A 274 30.58 28.01 35.34
N ALA A 275 29.39 27.99 35.94
CA ALA A 275 28.43 29.10 35.89
C ALA A 275 28.70 30.26 36.87
N MET A 276 29.81 30.24 37.63
CA MET A 276 30.25 31.39 38.45
C MET A 276 31.52 32.09 37.89
N ARG A 277 32.22 31.51 36.90
CA ARG A 277 33.47 32.08 36.33
C ARG A 277 33.51 32.03 34.81
N ARG A 278 32.51 32.62 34.13
CA ARG A 278 32.61 33.11 32.74
C ARG A 278 31.33 33.84 32.30
N ALA A 279 30.81 34.72 33.15
CA ALA A 279 30.17 35.93 32.64
C ALA A 279 31.33 36.89 32.32
N ALA A 280 31.39 37.40 31.10
CA ALA A 280 32.51 38.14 30.48
C ALA A 280 33.67 37.26 29.97
N GLY A 281 33.75 37.11 28.64
CA GLY A 281 34.93 36.59 27.95
C GLY A 281 34.66 35.39 27.06
N SER A 282 34.47 35.67 25.77
CA SER A 282 34.50 34.77 24.61
C SER A 282 33.38 33.72 24.47
N VAL A 283 32.25 34.16 23.91
CA VAL A 283 31.45 33.30 23.02
C VAL A 283 32.15 33.32 21.66
N GLY A 284 33.28 32.62 21.57
CA GLY A 284 33.90 32.28 20.29
C GLY A 284 32.98 31.28 19.60
N ALA A 285 32.56 31.62 18.39
CA ALA A 285 31.77 30.78 17.50
C ALA A 285 32.36 29.37 17.44
N LEU A 286 31.61 28.38 17.93
CA LEU A 286 31.85 26.99 17.54
C LEU A 286 31.33 26.87 16.12
N ALA A 287 32.25 27.03 15.17
CA ALA A 287 32.02 26.81 13.76
C ALA A 287 31.51 25.37 13.57
N VAL A 288 30.32 25.25 13.00
CA VAL A 288 29.85 24.01 12.38
C VAL A 288 30.81 23.75 11.22
N GLU A 289 31.50 22.61 11.23
CA GLU A 289 32.35 22.22 10.11
C GLU A 289 31.45 22.07 8.87
N GLN A 290 31.62 22.98 7.90
CA GLN A 290 30.99 22.83 6.59
C GLN A 290 31.54 21.56 5.94
N THR A 291 30.65 20.68 5.49
CA THR A 291 30.99 19.55 4.63
C THR A 291 31.79 20.10 3.44
N GLN A 292 33.07 19.71 3.34
CA GLN A 292 34.00 20.18 2.31
C GLN A 292 33.69 19.53 0.95
N MET A 293 32.50 19.78 0.39
CA MET A 293 32.24 19.46 -1.01
C MET A 293 32.86 20.57 -1.89
N PRO A 294 33.80 20.24 -2.81
CA PRO A 294 34.66 21.23 -3.48
C PRO A 294 33.99 22.28 -4.38
N SER A 295 32.66 22.35 -4.51
CA SER A 295 31.99 23.21 -5.50
C SER A 295 30.82 24.07 -4.98
N MET A 296 30.51 24.09 -3.68
CA MET A 296 29.49 24.99 -3.12
C MET A 296 30.03 25.78 -1.92
N ARG A 297 30.78 26.85 -2.19
CA ARG A 297 31.03 27.89 -1.19
C ARG A 297 29.89 28.91 -1.26
N GLY A 298 28.78 28.62 -0.59
CA GLY A 298 27.72 29.62 -0.37
C GLY A 298 28.24 30.78 0.46
N GLU A 299 27.71 31.99 0.24
CA GLU A 299 28.00 33.14 1.10
C GLU A 299 27.69 32.80 2.57
N PRO A 300 28.51 33.29 3.51
CA PRO A 300 28.26 33.05 4.93
C PRO A 300 26.88 33.57 5.31
N ALA A 301 26.18 32.81 6.15
CA ALA A 301 24.84 33.18 6.61
C ALA A 301 24.86 34.60 7.20
N PRO A 302 23.96 35.50 6.78
CA PRO A 302 23.90 36.84 7.33
C PRO A 302 23.63 36.75 8.84
N GLN A 303 24.47 37.43 9.62
CA GLN A 303 24.35 37.41 11.07
C GLN A 303 23.07 38.16 11.48
N PRO A 304 22.18 37.53 12.27
CA PRO A 304 21.01 38.23 12.80
C PRO A 304 21.46 39.38 13.69
N ARG A 305 21.14 40.63 13.32
CA ARG A 305 21.38 41.79 14.18
C ARG A 305 20.33 41.79 15.29
N LEU A 306 20.78 41.49 16.51
CA LEU A 306 19.94 41.49 17.70
C LEU A 306 19.72 42.94 18.19
N PRO A 307 18.56 43.24 18.81
CA PRO A 307 18.35 44.54 19.43
C PRO A 307 19.48 44.90 20.40
N GLY A 308 20.15 46.03 20.17
CA GLY A 308 21.26 46.55 21.00
C GLY A 308 22.69 46.21 20.55
N SER A 309 22.89 45.52 19.43
CA SER A 309 24.24 45.36 18.84
C SER A 309 24.70 46.66 18.12
N PRO A 310 26.01 46.97 18.06
CA PRO A 310 26.53 48.11 17.30
C PRO A 310 26.04 48.07 15.84
N GLY A 311 25.35 49.11 15.37
CA GLY A 311 24.73 49.13 14.03
C GLY A 311 23.32 48.50 13.94
N TYR A 312 22.63 48.28 15.07
CA TYR A 312 21.21 47.99 15.11
C TYR A 312 20.41 49.29 15.00
N GLU A 313 19.84 49.55 13.82
CA GLU A 313 18.77 50.55 13.67
C GLU A 313 17.46 49.87 14.10
N GLY A 314 16.86 50.37 15.18
CA GLY A 314 15.56 49.87 15.64
C GLY A 314 14.47 50.13 14.60
N PRO A 315 13.28 49.53 14.75
CA PRO A 315 12.14 49.85 13.90
C PRO A 315 11.82 51.35 14.08
N GLY A 316 12.12 52.14 13.06
CA GLY A 316 11.88 53.58 13.05
C GLY A 316 10.40 53.86 13.31
N ASN A 317 10.12 54.67 14.33
CA ASN A 317 8.82 55.27 14.52
C ASN A 317 8.64 56.30 13.40
N GLY A 318 7.94 55.92 12.33
CA GLY A 318 7.76 56.74 11.14
C GLY A 318 6.87 57.96 11.41
N THR A 319 7.48 59.08 11.80
CA THR A 319 6.90 60.42 11.65
C THR A 319 7.82 61.27 10.77
N GLY A 320 7.31 61.71 9.62
CA GLY A 320 7.91 62.69 8.70
C GLY A 320 8.85 62.09 7.65
N ALA A 321 8.43 61.92 6.38
CA ALA A 321 8.33 62.93 5.33
C ALA A 321 9.69 63.44 4.80
N SER A 322 10.14 62.93 3.64
CA SER A 322 10.36 63.71 2.40
C SER A 322 11.09 62.89 1.32
N ASP A 323 10.54 62.94 0.11
CA ASP A 323 11.20 63.00 -1.21
C ASP A 323 12.31 62.01 -1.60
N ALA A 324 11.99 61.10 -2.54
CA ALA A 324 12.25 61.27 -3.98
C ALA A 324 12.66 59.97 -4.70
N GLY A 325 12.09 59.74 -5.90
CA GLY A 325 12.65 58.94 -6.99
C GLY A 325 12.02 57.54 -7.15
N ALA A 326 10.86 57.40 -7.82
CA ALA A 326 10.66 57.29 -9.27
C ALA A 326 10.91 55.89 -9.86
N GLU A 327 9.93 55.48 -10.69
CA GLU A 327 9.89 54.39 -11.69
C GLU A 327 9.41 52.99 -11.28
N GLY A 328 8.32 52.56 -11.96
CA GLY A 328 8.00 51.15 -12.18
C GLY A 328 6.57 50.72 -11.90
N ALA A 329 5.57 51.34 -12.54
CA ALA A 329 4.21 50.79 -12.58
C ALA A 329 4.14 49.52 -13.45
N PRO A 330 3.22 48.58 -13.12
CA PRO A 330 2.28 48.18 -14.17
C PRO A 330 0.83 48.01 -13.68
N LYS A 331 -0.03 48.84 -14.29
CA LYS A 331 -1.33 48.56 -14.93
C LYS A 331 -2.34 47.63 -14.23
N GLU A 332 -3.42 48.27 -13.81
CA GLU A 332 -4.78 47.74 -13.71
C GLU A 332 -5.22 47.05 -15.02
N ILE A 333 -5.86 45.88 -14.89
CA ILE A 333 -6.88 45.42 -15.84
C ILE A 333 -8.07 44.94 -15.02
N GLU A 334 -9.09 45.78 -15.04
CA GLU A 334 -10.48 45.49 -14.70
C GLU A 334 -11.19 45.05 -15.99
N SER A 335 -11.79 43.85 -15.99
CA SER A 335 -12.96 43.40 -16.78
C SER A 335 -13.16 41.90 -16.49
N ALA A 336 -14.21 41.50 -15.78
CA ALA A 336 -15.58 41.28 -16.25
C ALA A 336 -15.81 39.87 -16.88
N GLU A 337 -16.71 39.13 -16.21
CA GLU A 337 -17.76 38.26 -16.76
C GLU A 337 -17.48 36.88 -17.43
N ALA A 338 -18.28 35.93 -16.92
CA ALA A 338 -19.14 34.97 -17.62
C ALA A 338 -18.61 33.61 -18.15
N GLU A 339 -19.35 32.57 -17.73
CA GLU A 339 -19.70 31.32 -18.43
C GLU A 339 -18.61 30.40 -19.01
N LYS A 340 -18.37 29.27 -18.32
CA LYS A 340 -18.83 27.94 -18.76
C LYS A 340 -18.73 26.90 -17.64
#